data_AF-A0A132A8Q3-F1
#
_entry.id   AF-A0A132A8Q3-F1
#
_cell.length_a   1.000
_cell.length_b   1.000
_cell.length_c   1.000
_cell.angle_alpha   90.00
_cell.angle_beta   90.00
_cell.angle_gamma   90.00
#
_symmetry.space_group_name_H-M   'P 1'
#
loop_
_entity.id
_entity.type
_entity.pdbx_description
1 polymer ?
#
loop_
_entity_poly.entity_id
_entity_poly.type
_entity_poly.pdbx_seq_one_letter_code
_entity_poly.pdbx_strand_id
1 'polypeptide(L)'
;MKNLLLHKLTCINTRFIAARSYRFGRRPSISGYYVSPEWFDRRLLLDKKNGNQNDLDVENLFGTEGRNRIKNDLFNKEQQFQRSSMTKIEKIEINLEKPFFNTKDSILIMNADESTPYDCASHINELLKNRSALAVINKKIPWDMHRPLKESCNLSLIHFKHNDCMVANLAFWRSCSMILASVIQNIFKKEHPCKIISIPMSDLKNGSFVCDAFVKNLDNWIATSQEILSITSVLKDEVAKKSKFERLDVNFELAAKLFADNPYRMKEIESSIESSIESDQKNPSKTFSIYRVGNYIDLSEGPMIANTDQIGPIQLTAIHPLRTRDGHRFYRFQGIALPKQLTLNAFAFSMLRDRAKVLNSYGLQ
;
A
#
# COMPACT_ATOMS: atom_id res chain seq x y z
N MET A 1 13.76 27.56 12.24
CA MET A 1 14.05 26.97 10.92
C MET A 1 15.25 26.02 10.98
N LYS A 2 15.20 24.96 11.81
CA LYS A 2 16.28 23.97 11.94
C LYS A 2 15.70 22.56 11.76
N ASN A 3 16.09 21.91 10.66
CA ASN A 3 15.90 20.49 10.30
C ASN A 3 14.55 19.87 10.68
N LEU A 4 13.59 19.88 9.76
CA LEU A 4 12.29 19.18 9.90
C LEU A 4 12.39 17.66 9.64
N LEU A 5 13.46 17.21 8.99
CA LEU A 5 13.70 15.82 8.59
C LEU A 5 14.65 15.10 9.57
N LEU A 6 14.44 13.79 9.75
CA LEU A 6 15.32 12.94 10.55
C LEU A 6 16.70 12.76 9.88
N HIS A 7 17.77 13.01 10.64
CA HIS A 7 19.14 12.62 10.27
C HIS A 7 19.30 11.11 10.52
N LYS A 8 19.08 10.26 9.50
CA LYS A 8 19.42 8.83 9.58
C LYS A 8 20.86 8.59 9.15
N LEU A 9 21.80 8.86 10.04
CA LEU A 9 23.16 8.32 10.00
C LEU A 9 23.63 8.19 11.45
N THR A 10 23.60 6.97 12.01
CA THR A 10 24.67 6.37 12.85
C THR A 10 24.22 5.07 13.51
N CYS A 11 24.96 4.01 13.18
CA CYS A 11 25.48 2.93 14.04
C CYS A 11 24.54 2.11 14.95
N ILE A 12 24.48 0.83 14.57
CA ILE A 12 24.22 -0.37 15.37
C ILE A 12 24.72 -0.23 16.81
N ASN A 13 23.84 -0.48 17.78
CA ASN A 13 24.23 -0.98 19.09
C ASN A 13 23.12 -1.85 19.67
N THR A 14 23.22 -3.15 19.40
CA THR A 14 22.37 -4.19 20.00
C THR A 14 22.71 -4.33 21.48
N ARG A 15 21.84 -3.86 22.37
CA ARG A 15 21.79 -4.33 23.76
C ARG A 15 20.63 -5.31 23.91
N PHE A 16 20.98 -6.57 24.07
CA PHE A 16 20.10 -7.64 24.52
C PHE A 16 19.44 -7.24 25.84
N ILE A 17 18.12 -7.26 25.89
CA ILE A 17 17.35 -7.24 27.14
C ILE A 17 16.69 -8.61 27.26
N ALA A 18 17.03 -9.31 28.35
CA ALA A 18 16.65 -10.68 28.62
C ALA A 18 15.13 -10.86 28.71
N ALA A 19 14.65 -11.96 28.11
CA ALA A 19 13.27 -12.41 28.21
C ALA A 19 12.94 -12.81 29.65
N ARG A 20 12.09 -12.03 30.32
CA ARG A 20 11.41 -12.49 31.55
C ARG A 20 10.11 -13.18 31.16
N SER A 21 10.08 -14.47 31.44
CA SER A 21 8.93 -15.37 31.34
C SER A 21 7.77 -14.92 32.22
N TYR A 22 6.63 -14.60 31.62
CA TYR A 22 5.35 -14.59 32.33
C TYR A 22 4.65 -15.93 32.07
N ARG A 23 4.72 -16.83 33.06
CA ARG A 23 3.77 -17.94 33.22
C ARG A 23 2.53 -17.38 33.91
N PHE A 24 1.37 -17.48 33.29
CA PHE A 24 0.12 -17.78 34.00
C PHE A 24 -0.83 -18.49 33.03
N GLY A 25 -1.20 -19.70 33.39
CA GLY A 25 -2.08 -20.55 32.61
C GLY A 25 -3.52 -20.04 32.60
N ARG A 26 -4.12 -20.06 31.41
CA ARG A 26 -5.54 -20.35 31.20
C ARG A 26 -5.65 -21.19 29.93
N ARG A 27 -6.43 -22.26 29.99
CA ARG A 27 -6.72 -23.12 28.82
C ARG A 27 -7.48 -22.29 27.77
N PRO A 28 -7.25 -22.49 26.46
CA PRO A 28 -8.07 -21.86 25.43
C PRO A 28 -9.46 -22.52 25.42
N SER A 29 -10.52 -21.73 25.49
CA SER A 29 -11.87 -22.18 25.10
C SER A 29 -11.97 -22.23 23.57
N ILE A 30 -12.80 -23.14 23.06
CA ILE A 30 -12.98 -23.50 21.64
C ILE A 30 -13.65 -22.40 20.78
N SER A 31 -14.00 -21.25 21.33
CA SER A 31 -14.48 -20.08 20.57
C SER A 31 -13.43 -18.97 20.58
N GLY A 32 -12.76 -18.78 19.44
CA GLY A 32 -11.70 -17.79 19.22
C GLY A 32 -12.21 -16.35 19.18
N TYR A 33 -12.70 -15.82 20.30
CA TYR A 33 -12.91 -14.38 20.44
C TYR A 33 -11.57 -13.71 20.71
N TYR A 34 -11.08 -13.00 19.70
CA TYR A 34 -9.92 -12.12 19.81
C TYR A 34 -10.26 -10.98 20.77
N VAL A 35 -9.63 -10.96 21.94
CA VAL A 35 -9.71 -9.81 22.86
C VAL A 35 -9.03 -8.65 22.17
N SER A 36 -9.81 -7.62 21.83
CA SER A 36 -9.28 -6.37 21.31
C SER A 36 -8.25 -5.83 22.33
N PRO A 37 -7.13 -5.23 21.90
CA PRO A 37 -6.21 -4.61 22.85
C PRO A 37 -6.99 -3.61 23.72
N GLU A 38 -6.76 -3.60 25.03
CA GLU A 38 -7.50 -2.76 26.00
C GLU A 38 -7.57 -1.27 25.61
N TRP A 39 -6.58 -0.79 24.85
CA TRP A 39 -6.55 0.59 24.32
C TRP A 39 -7.56 0.84 23.17
N PHE A 40 -7.90 -0.19 22.38
CA PHE A 40 -8.89 -0.12 21.30
C PHE A 40 -10.32 -0.09 21.86
N ASP A 41 -10.61 -0.93 22.85
CA ASP A 41 -11.88 -0.85 23.60
C ASP A 41 -12.01 0.50 24.31
N ARG A 42 -10.92 1.05 24.85
CA ARG A 42 -10.92 2.41 25.42
C ARG A 42 -11.31 3.47 24.39
N ARG A 43 -10.92 3.36 23.12
CA ARG A 43 -11.35 4.32 22.10
C ARG A 43 -12.86 4.27 21.86
N LEU A 44 -13.41 3.06 21.66
CA LEU A 44 -14.85 2.86 21.48
C LEU A 44 -15.67 3.29 22.72
N LEU A 45 -15.11 3.13 23.91
CA LEU A 45 -15.72 3.54 25.17
C LEU A 45 -15.58 5.05 25.46
N LEU A 46 -14.51 5.70 24.99
CA LEU A 46 -14.28 7.13 25.15
C LEU A 46 -15.11 7.96 24.15
N ASP A 47 -15.26 7.49 22.90
CA ASP A 47 -16.12 8.15 21.89
C ASP A 47 -17.59 8.19 22.32
N LYS A 48 -18.06 7.19 23.09
CA LYS A 48 -19.43 7.18 23.64
C LYS A 48 -19.63 8.11 24.84
N LYS A 49 -18.55 8.54 25.52
CA LYS A 49 -18.63 9.31 26.77
C LYS A 49 -18.30 10.79 26.60
N ASN A 50 -17.41 11.14 25.68
CA ASN A 50 -16.95 12.52 25.52
C ASN A 50 -17.11 12.95 24.06
N GLY A 51 -18.18 13.69 23.78
CA GLY A 51 -18.23 14.52 22.58
C GLY A 51 -17.03 15.48 22.59
N ASN A 52 -16.11 15.29 21.63
CA ASN A 52 -14.99 16.17 21.30
C ASN A 52 -14.02 16.53 22.45
N GLN A 53 -12.90 15.80 22.60
CA GLN A 53 -11.55 16.39 22.90
C GLN A 53 -10.38 15.40 23.12
N ASN A 54 -10.56 14.09 23.05
CA ASN A 54 -9.53 13.13 23.53
C ASN A 54 -8.66 12.42 22.45
N ASP A 55 -8.58 12.94 21.22
CA ASP A 55 -7.76 12.34 20.15
C ASP A 55 -6.23 12.43 20.36
N LEU A 56 -5.77 13.08 21.43
CA LEU A 56 -4.37 13.51 21.61
C LEU A 56 -3.49 12.52 22.41
N ASP A 57 -4.05 11.64 23.24
CA ASP A 57 -3.25 10.87 24.22
C ASP A 57 -2.81 9.47 23.76
N VAL A 58 -3.43 8.90 22.73
CA VAL A 58 -3.08 7.55 22.22
C VAL A 58 -1.84 7.58 21.32
N GLU A 59 -1.56 8.71 20.66
CA GLU A 59 -0.43 8.85 19.72
C GLU A 59 0.94 8.66 20.39
N ASN A 60 1.06 8.92 21.69
CA ASN A 60 2.33 8.98 22.40
C ASN A 60 2.87 7.62 22.90
N LEU A 61 2.05 6.57 22.98
CA LEU A 61 2.48 5.31 23.62
C LEU A 61 3.37 4.42 22.74
N PHE A 62 3.27 4.49 21.41
CA PHE A 62 3.96 3.54 20.51
C PHE A 62 4.72 4.17 19.32
N GLY A 63 4.60 5.48 19.08
CA GLY A 63 5.21 6.14 17.92
C GLY A 63 4.69 5.61 16.56
N THR A 64 5.29 6.03 15.45
CA THR A 64 4.95 5.51 14.10
C THR A 64 5.39 4.06 13.92
N GLU A 65 6.60 3.73 14.39
CA GLU A 65 7.18 2.40 14.25
C GLU A 65 6.40 1.33 15.02
N GLY A 66 6.00 1.60 16.27
CA GLY A 66 5.20 0.66 17.06
C GLY A 66 3.81 0.43 16.47
N ARG A 67 3.19 1.48 15.91
CA ARG A 67 1.92 1.34 15.16
C ARG A 67 2.08 0.44 13.94
N ASN A 68 3.13 0.68 13.13
CA ASN A 68 3.41 -0.16 11.97
C ASN A 68 3.66 -1.62 12.39
N ARG A 69 4.39 -1.85 13.48
CA ARG A 69 4.59 -3.22 14.01
C ARG A 69 3.27 -3.91 14.35
N ILE A 70 2.37 -3.25 15.09
CA ILE A 70 1.06 -3.81 15.45
C ILE A 70 0.23 -4.12 14.20
N LYS A 71 0.19 -3.21 13.21
CA LYS A 71 -0.51 -3.44 11.94
C LYS A 71 0.06 -4.65 11.19
N ASN A 72 1.38 -4.78 11.14
CA ASN A 72 2.04 -5.93 10.51
C ASN A 72 1.77 -7.24 11.25
N ASP A 73 1.73 -7.23 12.58
CA ASP A 73 1.37 -8.41 13.37
C ASP A 73 -0.08 -8.84 13.10
N LEU A 74 -1.02 -7.89 13.00
CA LEU A 74 -2.41 -8.17 12.61
C LEU A 74 -2.49 -8.72 11.18
N PHE A 75 -1.79 -8.11 10.23
CA PHE A 75 -1.73 -8.57 8.84
C PHE A 75 -1.18 -10.00 8.74
N ASN A 76 -0.10 -10.30 9.46
CA ASN A 76 0.51 -11.63 9.48
C ASN A 76 -0.44 -12.68 10.08
N LYS A 77 -1.15 -12.35 11.17
CA LYS A 77 -2.13 -13.24 11.78
C LYS A 77 -3.29 -13.54 10.84
N GLU A 78 -3.81 -12.52 10.16
CA GLU A 78 -4.88 -12.71 9.19
C GLU A 78 -4.42 -13.54 7.99
N GLN A 79 -3.22 -13.26 7.45
CA GLN A 79 -2.64 -14.06 6.37
C GLN A 79 -2.49 -15.53 6.76
N GLN A 80 -2.02 -15.81 7.98
CA GLN A 80 -1.92 -17.17 8.52
C GLN A 80 -3.30 -17.81 8.69
N PHE A 81 -4.28 -17.05 9.18
CA PHE A 81 -5.64 -17.51 9.34
C PHE A 81 -6.24 -17.92 7.98
N GLN A 82 -6.21 -17.03 6.98
CA GLN A 82 -6.72 -17.31 5.62
C GLN A 82 -6.04 -18.53 4.99
N ARG A 83 -4.73 -18.69 5.18
CA ARG A 83 -4.00 -19.90 4.73
C ARG A 83 -4.42 -21.16 5.47
N SER A 84 -4.62 -21.09 6.79
CA SER A 84 -5.04 -22.25 7.60
C SER A 84 -6.50 -22.66 7.37
N SER A 85 -7.34 -21.73 6.90
CA SER A 85 -8.73 -22.02 6.53
C SER A 85 -8.83 -22.86 5.24
N MET A 86 -7.75 -22.94 4.45
CA MET A 86 -7.67 -23.80 3.27
C MET A 86 -7.47 -25.25 3.73
N THR A 87 -8.55 -26.03 3.72
CA THR A 87 -8.53 -27.43 4.19
C THR A 87 -8.30 -28.45 3.07
N LYS A 88 -8.50 -28.06 1.81
CA LYS A 88 -8.38 -28.92 0.64
C LYS A 88 -7.60 -28.21 -0.45
N ILE A 89 -6.70 -28.95 -1.10
CA ILE A 89 -5.98 -28.46 -2.28
C ILE A 89 -6.73 -28.96 -3.51
N GLU A 90 -7.38 -28.04 -4.20
CA GLU A 90 -8.05 -28.31 -5.47
C GLU A 90 -7.08 -28.00 -6.62
N LYS A 91 -7.09 -28.84 -7.67
CA LYS A 91 -6.26 -28.63 -8.86
C LYS A 91 -7.03 -27.83 -9.90
N ILE A 92 -6.40 -26.79 -10.43
CA ILE A 92 -6.97 -25.92 -11.47
C ILE A 92 -6.10 -25.95 -12.71
N GLU A 93 -6.76 -25.84 -13.86
CA GLU A 93 -6.11 -25.76 -15.16
C GLU A 93 -5.97 -24.29 -15.58
N ILE A 94 -4.73 -23.84 -15.76
CA ILE A 94 -4.41 -22.48 -16.16
C ILE A 94 -3.90 -22.52 -17.60
N ASN A 95 -4.64 -21.86 -18.48
CA ASN A 95 -4.22 -21.67 -19.86
C ASN A 95 -3.45 -20.35 -19.98
N LEU A 96 -2.13 -20.42 -20.06
CA LEU A 96 -1.26 -19.26 -20.18
C LEU A 96 -1.15 -18.84 -21.65
N GLU A 97 -1.76 -17.69 -21.98
CA GLU A 97 -1.81 -17.16 -23.34
C GLU A 97 -0.44 -16.62 -23.77
N LYS A 98 0.09 -17.16 -24.88
CA LYS A 98 1.28 -16.66 -25.60
C LYS A 98 2.40 -16.11 -24.69
N PRO A 99 3.07 -16.96 -23.88
CA PRO A 99 4.13 -16.51 -22.96
C PRO A 99 5.27 -15.75 -23.65
N PHE A 100 5.53 -16.01 -24.93
CA PHE A 100 6.43 -15.22 -25.75
C PHE A 100 5.75 -14.81 -27.07
N PHE A 101 6.32 -13.79 -27.72
CA PHE A 101 5.89 -13.42 -29.05
C PHE A 101 6.06 -14.62 -29.99
N ASN A 102 4.97 -15.02 -30.66
CA ASN A 102 4.92 -16.13 -31.60
C ASN A 102 5.00 -17.56 -31.02
N THR A 103 4.72 -17.75 -29.72
CA THR A 103 4.57 -19.09 -29.12
C THR A 103 3.10 -19.52 -29.00
N LYS A 104 2.88 -20.83 -28.90
CA LYS A 104 1.57 -21.41 -28.55
C LYS A 104 1.25 -21.17 -27.08
N ASP A 105 -0.03 -21.29 -26.75
CA ASP A 105 -0.50 -21.26 -25.37
C ASP A 105 0.04 -22.46 -24.59
N SER A 106 0.21 -22.31 -23.28
CA SER A 106 0.76 -23.34 -22.39
C SER A 106 -0.24 -23.67 -21.30
N ILE A 107 -0.58 -24.95 -21.16
CA ILE A 107 -1.49 -25.43 -20.12
C ILE A 107 -0.67 -25.81 -18.89
N LEU A 108 -1.02 -25.26 -17.74
CA LEU A 108 -0.38 -25.51 -16.45
C LEU A 108 -1.41 -26.04 -15.46
N ILE A 109 -1.05 -27.06 -14.69
CA ILE A 109 -1.89 -27.58 -13.60
C ILE A 109 -1.36 -27.01 -12.29
N MET A 110 -2.17 -26.16 -11.65
CA MET A 110 -1.81 -25.40 -10.45
C MET A 110 -2.74 -25.73 -9.27
N ASN A 111 -2.45 -25.18 -8.09
CA ASN A 111 -3.29 -25.33 -6.89
C ASN A 111 -4.19 -24.11 -6.72
N ALA A 112 -5.49 -24.33 -6.54
CA ALA A 112 -6.45 -23.28 -6.20
C ALA A 112 -6.11 -22.64 -4.84
N ASP A 113 -6.35 -21.33 -4.70
CA ASP A 113 -6.13 -20.51 -3.51
C ASP A 113 -4.68 -20.46 -2.97
N GLU A 114 -3.74 -21.17 -3.61
CA GLU A 114 -2.32 -21.20 -3.25
C GLU A 114 -1.44 -20.66 -4.38
N SER A 115 -1.62 -21.18 -5.60
CA SER A 115 -0.78 -20.82 -6.73
C SER A 115 -1.08 -19.43 -7.27
N THR A 116 -0.04 -18.70 -7.64
CA THR A 116 -0.15 -17.32 -8.13
C THR A 116 0.27 -17.20 -9.59
N PRO A 117 -0.12 -16.12 -10.31
CA PRO A 117 0.41 -15.85 -11.64
C PRO A 117 1.94 -15.78 -11.71
N TYR A 118 2.58 -15.37 -10.60
CA TYR A 118 4.04 -15.36 -10.46
C TYR A 118 4.64 -16.77 -10.49
N ASP A 119 3.95 -17.75 -9.92
CA ASP A 119 4.38 -19.15 -9.95
C ASP A 119 4.17 -19.74 -11.35
N CYS A 120 3.03 -19.44 -12.00
CA CYS A 120 2.79 -19.80 -13.40
C CYS A 120 3.89 -19.26 -14.33
N ALA A 121 4.29 -18.00 -14.16
CA ALA A 121 5.39 -17.41 -14.92
C ALA A 121 6.73 -18.10 -14.63
N SER A 122 6.96 -18.51 -13.37
CA SER A 122 8.17 -19.22 -12.95
C SER A 122 8.31 -20.60 -13.60
N HIS A 123 7.20 -21.31 -13.85
CA HIS A 123 7.21 -22.60 -14.56
C HIS A 123 7.66 -22.48 -16.02
N ILE A 124 7.47 -21.31 -16.64
CA ILE A 124 7.85 -21.09 -18.03
C ILE A 124 9.28 -20.57 -18.14
N ASN A 125 9.56 -19.40 -17.51
CA ASN A 125 10.85 -18.75 -17.64
C ASN A 125 11.07 -17.67 -16.57
N GLU A 126 12.31 -17.55 -16.08
CA GLU A 126 12.70 -16.52 -15.13
C GLU A 126 12.53 -15.08 -15.65
N LEU A 127 12.81 -14.85 -16.94
CA LEU A 127 12.63 -13.55 -17.58
C LEU A 127 11.14 -13.14 -17.56
N LEU A 128 10.23 -14.09 -17.78
CA LEU A 128 8.79 -13.87 -17.73
C LEU A 128 8.34 -13.49 -16.33
N LYS A 129 8.81 -14.24 -15.34
CA LYS A 129 8.58 -13.99 -13.92
C LYS A 129 9.02 -12.59 -13.50
N ASN A 130 10.21 -12.16 -13.91
CA ASN A 130 10.78 -10.88 -13.48
C ASN A 130 10.19 -9.68 -14.25
N ARG A 131 9.86 -9.84 -15.54
CA ARG A 131 9.35 -8.73 -16.37
C ARG A 131 7.87 -8.44 -16.17
N SER A 132 7.07 -9.44 -15.79
CA SER A 132 5.61 -9.33 -15.73
C SER A 132 5.19 -8.47 -14.54
N ALA A 133 4.48 -7.37 -14.81
CA ALA A 133 4.02 -6.44 -13.78
C ALA A 133 2.68 -6.87 -13.20
N LEU A 134 1.79 -7.37 -14.07
CA LEU A 134 0.43 -7.80 -13.74
C LEU A 134 0.05 -9.01 -14.56
N ALA A 135 -1.00 -9.68 -14.10
CA ALA A 135 -1.74 -10.64 -14.90
C ALA A 135 -3.11 -10.07 -15.28
N VAL A 136 -3.69 -10.58 -16.36
CA VAL A 136 -5.08 -10.33 -16.72
C VAL A 136 -5.76 -11.68 -16.93
N ILE A 137 -6.80 -11.92 -16.14
CA ILE A 137 -7.62 -13.12 -16.18
C ILE A 137 -8.74 -12.91 -17.19
N ASN A 138 -8.92 -13.89 -18.08
CA ASN A 138 -9.96 -13.94 -19.11
C ASN A 138 -10.04 -12.64 -19.95
N LYS A 139 -8.88 -12.02 -20.21
CA LYS A 139 -8.70 -10.76 -20.97
C LYS A 139 -9.45 -9.54 -20.40
N LYS A 140 -10.01 -9.63 -19.19
CA LYS A 140 -10.89 -8.59 -18.63
C LYS A 140 -10.46 -8.15 -17.25
N ILE A 141 -10.11 -9.09 -16.37
CA ILE A 141 -9.94 -8.80 -14.94
C ILE A 141 -8.45 -8.66 -14.63
N PRO A 142 -7.98 -7.47 -14.23
CA PRO A 142 -6.59 -7.29 -13.85
C PRO A 142 -6.33 -7.96 -12.49
N TRP A 143 -5.19 -8.61 -12.36
CA TRP A 143 -4.85 -9.46 -11.23
C TRP A 143 -3.40 -9.26 -10.80
N ASP A 144 -3.17 -9.15 -9.49
CA ASP A 144 -1.83 -9.01 -8.94
C ASP A 144 -1.01 -10.29 -9.17
N MET A 145 0.28 -10.13 -9.44
CA MET A 145 1.16 -11.28 -9.68
C MET A 145 1.27 -12.24 -8.48
N HIS A 146 1.12 -11.72 -7.26
CA HIS A 146 1.20 -12.48 -6.00
C HIS A 146 -0.17 -12.82 -5.40
N ARG A 147 -1.27 -12.55 -6.11
CA ARG A 147 -2.62 -12.89 -5.64
C ARG A 147 -2.96 -14.32 -6.07
N PRO A 148 -3.37 -15.21 -5.14
CA PRO A 148 -3.73 -16.59 -5.49
C PRO A 148 -4.86 -16.68 -6.51
N LEU A 149 -4.81 -17.71 -7.35
CA LEU A 149 -5.83 -18.03 -8.35
C LEU A 149 -6.88 -18.96 -7.75
N LYS A 150 -8.16 -18.63 -7.92
CA LYS A 150 -9.27 -19.40 -7.32
C LYS A 150 -9.79 -20.51 -8.24
N GLU A 151 -9.81 -20.25 -9.54
CA GLU A 151 -10.50 -21.08 -10.52
C GLU A 151 -9.63 -21.24 -11.78
N SER A 152 -9.92 -22.29 -12.55
CA SER A 152 -9.36 -22.51 -13.88
C SER A 152 -9.66 -21.31 -14.78
N CYS A 153 -8.64 -20.77 -15.44
CA CYS A 153 -8.81 -19.56 -16.24
C CYS A 153 -7.76 -19.38 -17.33
N ASN A 154 -8.08 -18.49 -18.27
CA ASN A 154 -7.13 -18.01 -19.27
C ASN A 154 -6.32 -16.85 -18.65
N LEU A 155 -5.02 -17.05 -18.54
CA LEU A 155 -4.09 -16.11 -17.90
C LEU A 155 -3.22 -15.44 -18.96
N SER A 156 -3.19 -14.11 -18.95
CA SER A 156 -2.28 -13.32 -19.80
C SER A 156 -1.37 -12.48 -18.93
N LEU A 157 -0.07 -12.47 -19.22
CA LEU A 157 0.93 -11.73 -18.45
C LEU A 157 1.25 -10.41 -19.13
N ILE A 158 1.12 -9.30 -18.40
CA ILE A 158 1.32 -7.95 -18.94
C ILE A 158 2.63 -7.36 -18.41
N HIS A 159 3.38 -6.74 -19.32
CA HIS A 159 4.61 -6.01 -19.02
C HIS A 159 4.58 -4.61 -19.69
N PHE A 160 5.44 -3.70 -19.24
CA PHE A 160 5.43 -2.29 -19.69
C PHE A 160 5.72 -2.03 -21.18
N LYS A 161 6.28 -3.01 -21.90
CA LYS A 161 6.51 -2.93 -23.36
C LYS A 161 5.39 -3.54 -24.21
N HIS A 162 4.27 -3.96 -23.61
CA HIS A 162 3.14 -4.50 -24.38
C HIS A 162 2.40 -3.36 -25.11
N ASN A 163 1.76 -3.68 -26.24
CA ASN A 163 0.95 -2.73 -27.00
C ASN A 163 -0.17 -2.11 -26.16
N ASP A 164 -0.91 -2.95 -25.41
CA ASP A 164 -1.83 -2.50 -24.39
C ASP A 164 -1.23 -2.75 -23.00
N CYS A 165 -0.67 -1.70 -22.42
CA CYS A 165 -0.10 -1.71 -21.08
C CYS A 165 -0.81 -0.73 -20.14
N MET A 166 -2.01 -0.24 -20.50
CA MET A 166 -2.70 0.79 -19.72
C MET A 166 -2.99 0.34 -18.29
N VAL A 167 -3.42 -0.91 -18.12
CA VAL A 167 -3.64 -1.52 -16.81
C VAL A 167 -2.36 -1.56 -15.98
N ALA A 168 -1.23 -1.95 -16.58
CA ALA A 168 0.07 -1.98 -15.93
C ALA A 168 0.55 -0.58 -15.54
N ASN A 169 0.31 0.43 -16.39
CA ASN A 169 0.64 1.82 -16.10
C ASN A 169 -0.18 2.31 -14.89
N LEU A 170 -1.49 2.08 -14.85
CA LEU A 170 -2.31 2.48 -13.70
C LEU A 170 -1.86 1.82 -12.40
N ALA A 171 -1.52 0.53 -12.42
CA ALA A 171 -0.98 -0.17 -11.25
C ALA A 171 0.40 0.37 -10.85
N PHE A 172 1.26 0.72 -11.81
CA PHE A 172 2.57 1.29 -11.55
C PHE A 172 2.50 2.61 -10.80
N TRP A 173 1.67 3.56 -11.25
CA TRP A 173 1.53 4.84 -10.57
C TRP A 173 0.87 4.69 -9.20
N ARG A 174 -0.11 3.79 -9.06
CA ARG A 174 -0.71 3.42 -7.76
C ARG A 174 0.33 2.88 -6.78
N SER A 175 1.17 1.95 -7.23
CA SER A 175 2.28 1.41 -6.44
C SER A 175 3.30 2.48 -6.05
N CYS A 176 3.63 3.40 -6.95
CA CYS A 176 4.51 4.52 -6.64
C CYS A 176 3.92 5.46 -5.57
N SER A 177 2.62 5.78 -5.67
CA SER A 177 1.94 6.58 -4.64
C SER A 177 1.95 5.90 -3.26
N MET A 178 1.78 4.57 -3.21
CA MET A 178 1.80 3.83 -1.94
C MET A 178 3.19 3.86 -1.29
N ILE A 179 4.27 3.70 -2.07
CA ILE A 179 5.65 3.85 -1.57
C ILE A 179 5.88 5.28 -1.09
N LEU A 180 5.36 6.27 -1.83
CA LEU A 180 5.46 7.67 -1.43
C LEU A 180 4.79 7.92 -0.07
N ALA A 181 3.59 7.39 0.13
CA ALA A 181 2.88 7.47 1.41
C ALA A 181 3.68 6.83 2.56
N SER A 182 4.28 5.66 2.32
CA SER A 182 5.14 4.96 3.28
C SER A 182 6.32 5.82 3.75
N VAL A 183 6.99 6.51 2.81
CA VAL A 183 8.12 7.39 3.12
C VAL A 183 7.65 8.63 3.89
N ILE A 184 6.61 9.30 3.40
CA ILE A 184 6.08 10.53 4.00
C ILE A 184 5.65 10.30 5.45
N GLN A 185 5.00 9.18 5.75
CA GLN A 185 4.56 8.88 7.11
C GLN A 185 5.72 8.78 8.12
N ASN A 186 6.91 8.36 7.66
CA ASN A 186 8.05 8.04 8.52
C ASN A 186 9.15 9.09 8.55
N ILE A 187 9.10 10.12 7.69
CA ILE A 187 10.21 11.05 7.51
C ILE A 187 10.20 12.26 8.45
N PHE A 188 9.02 12.64 8.93
CA PHE A 188 8.85 13.76 9.83
C PHE A 188 9.25 13.42 11.26
N LYS A 189 9.75 14.43 11.98
CA LYS A 189 10.05 14.33 13.41
C LYS A 189 8.79 14.07 14.24
N LYS A 190 8.97 13.49 15.43
CA LYS A 190 7.87 13.19 16.38
C LYS A 190 7.05 14.44 16.77
N GLU A 191 7.66 15.62 16.74
CA GLU A 191 7.02 16.92 17.01
C GLU A 191 6.01 17.34 15.91
N HIS A 192 6.15 16.75 14.71
CA HIS A 192 5.36 17.02 13.52
C HIS A 192 4.77 15.71 12.98
N PRO A 193 3.84 15.06 13.72
CA PRO A 193 3.25 13.81 13.26
C PRO A 193 2.54 14.01 11.92
N CYS A 194 2.80 13.08 11.01
CA CYS A 194 2.23 13.06 9.66
C CYS A 194 1.15 11.98 9.57
N LYS A 195 0.01 12.32 8.97
CA LYS A 195 -1.08 11.40 8.65
C LYS A 195 -1.37 11.47 7.16
N ILE A 196 -1.43 10.30 6.52
CA ILE A 196 -1.83 10.21 5.12
C ILE A 196 -3.34 10.43 5.05
N ILE A 197 -3.77 11.41 4.25
CA ILE A 197 -5.17 11.75 4.07
C ILE A 197 -5.76 10.82 3.02
N SER A 198 -5.14 10.82 1.84
CA SER A 198 -5.62 10.06 0.70
C SER A 198 -4.48 9.77 -0.27
N ILE A 199 -4.67 8.70 -1.04
CA ILE A 199 -3.86 8.39 -2.20
C ILE A 199 -4.82 8.40 -3.38
N PRO A 200 -5.02 9.55 -4.04
CA PRO A 200 -5.98 9.63 -5.13
C PRO A 200 -5.55 8.73 -6.28
N MET A 201 -6.53 8.23 -7.03
CA MET A 201 -6.25 7.43 -8.21
C MET A 201 -5.35 8.19 -9.18
N SER A 202 -4.46 7.47 -9.86
CA SER A 202 -3.50 8.08 -10.75
C SER A 202 -4.15 8.42 -12.09
N ASP A 203 -4.19 9.71 -12.45
CA ASP A 203 -4.42 10.14 -13.83
C ASP A 203 -3.09 10.26 -14.56
N LEU A 204 -2.85 9.33 -15.49
CA LEU A 204 -1.62 9.27 -16.28
C LEU A 204 -1.38 10.54 -17.11
N LYS A 205 -2.45 11.28 -17.47
CA LYS A 205 -2.35 12.49 -18.31
C LYS A 205 -1.65 13.64 -17.59
N ASN A 206 -1.78 13.71 -16.26
CA ASN A 206 -1.18 14.78 -15.46
C ASN A 206 0.33 14.60 -15.24
N GLY A 207 0.85 13.39 -15.48
CA GLY A 207 2.28 13.12 -15.49
C GLY A 207 2.95 13.04 -14.11
N SER A 208 2.19 12.94 -13.01
CA SER A 208 2.73 12.76 -11.65
C SER A 208 1.86 11.85 -10.78
N PHE A 209 2.49 11.08 -9.88
CA PHE A 209 1.81 10.32 -8.82
C PHE A 209 1.79 11.23 -7.61
N VAL A 210 0.73 11.10 -6.82
CA VAL A 210 0.50 12.01 -5.71
C VAL A 210 0.09 11.27 -4.45
N CYS A 211 0.43 11.87 -3.31
CA CYS A 211 0.00 11.48 -1.99
C CYS A 211 -0.38 12.74 -1.21
N ASP A 212 -1.56 12.75 -0.63
CA ASP A 212 -2.03 13.86 0.21
C ASP A 212 -1.78 13.51 1.67
N ALA A 213 -1.12 14.41 2.40
CA ALA A 213 -0.81 14.21 3.80
C ALA A 213 -1.02 15.47 4.63
N PHE A 214 -1.52 15.25 5.84
CA PHE A 214 -1.61 16.26 6.88
C PHE A 214 -0.34 16.17 7.74
N VAL A 215 0.30 17.31 8.00
CA VAL A 215 1.44 17.38 8.91
C VAL A 215 1.15 18.41 9.99
N LYS A 216 1.16 17.95 11.24
CA LYS A 216 0.79 18.77 12.39
C LYS A 216 1.88 19.80 12.72
N ASN A 217 1.47 20.97 13.23
CA ASN A 217 2.35 22.06 13.67
C ASN A 217 3.26 22.62 12.55
N LEU A 218 2.82 22.55 11.28
CA LEU A 218 3.55 23.09 10.12
C LEU A 218 2.64 24.02 9.32
N ASP A 219 2.29 25.15 9.92
CA ASP A 219 1.29 26.04 9.32
C ASP A 219 1.85 26.92 8.20
N ASN A 220 3.17 27.04 8.02
CA ASN A 220 3.82 27.87 6.99
C ASN A 220 4.99 27.18 6.28
N TRP A 221 5.04 25.85 6.29
CA TRP A 221 6.14 25.14 5.66
C TRP A 221 6.02 25.16 4.14
N ILE A 222 7.12 25.55 3.49
CA ILE A 222 7.36 25.42 2.06
C ILE A 222 8.61 24.56 1.93
N ALA A 223 8.47 23.45 1.22
CA ALA A 223 9.56 22.50 1.07
C ALA A 223 10.72 23.12 0.27
N THR A 224 11.91 23.03 0.83
CA THR A 224 13.14 23.42 0.14
C THR A 224 13.59 22.34 -0.85
N SER A 225 14.41 22.72 -1.83
CA SER A 225 14.97 21.75 -2.78
C SER A 225 15.81 20.66 -2.10
N GLN A 226 16.50 20.99 -0.99
CA GLN A 226 17.27 20.03 -0.20
C GLN A 226 16.37 19.01 0.51
N GLU A 227 15.22 19.44 1.04
CA GLU A 227 14.24 18.54 1.65
C GLU A 227 13.64 17.58 0.61
N ILE A 228 13.29 18.09 -0.58
CA ILE A 228 12.79 17.27 -1.69
C ILE A 228 13.82 16.21 -2.11
N LEU A 229 15.10 16.59 -2.21
CA LEU A 229 16.19 15.66 -2.54
C LEU A 229 16.39 14.62 -1.42
N SER A 230 16.29 15.02 -0.16
CA SER A 230 16.41 14.13 0.99
C SER A 230 15.28 13.09 1.00
N ILE A 231 14.03 13.52 0.80
CA ILE A 231 12.87 12.62 0.67
C ILE A 231 13.06 11.68 -0.54
N THR A 232 13.56 12.23 -1.66
CA THR A 232 13.87 11.44 -2.86
C THR A 232 14.92 10.36 -2.60
N SER A 233 15.93 10.62 -1.77
CA SER A 233 16.92 9.62 -1.39
C SER A 233 16.25 8.45 -0.65
N VAL A 234 15.40 8.75 0.33
CA VAL A 234 14.68 7.72 1.09
C VAL A 234 13.71 6.92 0.20
N LEU A 235 13.06 7.56 -0.78
CA LEU A 235 12.23 6.86 -1.76
C LEU A 235 13.03 5.85 -2.58
N LYS A 236 14.24 6.22 -3.02
CA LYS A 236 15.13 5.31 -3.74
C LYS A 236 15.58 4.15 -2.87
N ASP A 237 15.87 4.41 -1.59
CA ASP A 237 16.23 3.35 -0.64
C ASP A 237 15.08 2.36 -0.43
N GLU A 238 13.83 2.83 -0.33
CA GLU A 238 12.66 1.94 -0.24
C GLU A 238 12.47 1.08 -1.50
N VAL A 239 12.67 1.66 -2.69
CA VAL A 239 12.62 0.92 -3.96
C VAL A 239 13.74 -0.12 -4.05
N ALA A 240 14.94 0.21 -3.57
CA ALA A 240 16.10 -0.67 -3.60
C ALA A 240 15.95 -1.93 -2.72
N LYS A 241 14.99 -1.94 -1.76
CA LYS A 241 14.70 -3.11 -0.92
C LYS A 241 14.04 -4.27 -1.68
N LYS A 242 13.48 -4.02 -2.88
CA LYS A 242 12.81 -5.04 -3.71
C LYS A 242 11.64 -5.73 -2.99
N SER A 243 10.98 -5.01 -2.08
CA SER A 243 9.78 -5.45 -1.38
C SER A 243 8.68 -5.85 -2.35
N LYS A 244 7.95 -6.92 -2.02
CA LYS A 244 6.75 -7.36 -2.73
C LYS A 244 5.55 -6.52 -2.31
N PHE A 245 4.57 -6.40 -3.20
CA PHE A 245 3.25 -5.90 -2.85
C PHE A 245 2.37 -7.10 -2.48
N GLU A 246 1.98 -7.17 -1.21
CA GLU A 246 1.19 -8.27 -0.69
C GLU A 246 -0.23 -7.80 -0.43
N ARG A 247 -1.20 -8.48 -1.04
CA ARG A 247 -2.61 -8.15 -0.92
C ARG A 247 -3.30 -9.10 0.05
N LEU A 248 -4.20 -8.57 0.88
CA LEU A 248 -5.22 -9.34 1.57
C LEU A 248 -6.58 -8.69 1.35
N ASP A 249 -7.62 -9.51 1.22
CA ASP A 249 -9.00 -9.05 1.26
C ASP A 249 -9.50 -9.31 2.69
N VAL A 250 -9.95 -8.27 3.40
CA VAL A 250 -10.30 -8.32 4.83
C VAL A 250 -11.72 -7.82 5.09
N ASN A 251 -12.30 -8.21 6.22
CA ASN A 251 -13.60 -7.71 6.66
C ASN A 251 -13.51 -6.29 7.25
N PHE A 252 -14.67 -5.66 7.47
CA PHE A 252 -14.75 -4.34 8.10
C PHE A 252 -14.05 -4.28 9.45
N GLU A 253 -14.28 -5.26 10.33
CA GLU A 253 -13.78 -5.24 11.70
C GLU A 253 -12.24 -5.18 11.73
N LEU A 254 -11.58 -5.99 10.90
CA LEU A 254 -10.13 -6.00 10.78
C LEU A 254 -9.62 -4.74 10.09
N ALA A 255 -10.29 -4.25 9.04
CA ALA A 255 -9.94 -2.98 8.40
C ALA A 255 -10.00 -1.82 9.41
N ALA A 256 -11.08 -1.71 10.18
CA ALA A 256 -11.24 -0.71 11.24
C ALA A 256 -10.14 -0.83 12.30
N LYS A 257 -9.75 -2.05 12.70
CA LYS A 257 -8.63 -2.28 13.62
C LYS A 257 -7.29 -1.83 13.04
N LEU A 258 -7.03 -2.09 11.76
CA LEU A 258 -5.80 -1.71 11.07
C LEU A 258 -5.68 -0.18 10.90
N PHE A 259 -6.80 0.52 10.71
CA PHE A 259 -6.82 1.94 10.39
C PHE A 259 -7.35 2.84 11.49
N ALA A 260 -7.60 2.31 12.70
CA ALA A 260 -8.09 3.08 13.83
C ALA A 260 -7.29 4.37 14.06
N ASP A 261 -5.96 4.32 13.97
CA ASP A 261 -5.09 5.48 14.20
C ASP A 261 -5.21 6.60 13.13
N ASN A 262 -5.85 6.33 11.99
CA ASN A 262 -6.01 7.29 10.90
C ASN A 262 -7.50 7.63 10.66
N PRO A 263 -7.97 8.82 11.10
CA PRO A 263 -9.37 9.21 10.95
C PRO A 263 -9.80 9.35 9.48
N TYR A 264 -8.89 9.67 8.56
CA TYR A 264 -9.24 9.80 7.14
C TYR A 264 -9.55 8.44 6.51
N ARG A 265 -8.76 7.41 6.84
CA ARG A 265 -9.01 6.03 6.39
C ARG A 265 -10.25 5.43 7.04
N MET A 266 -10.51 5.74 8.31
CA MET A 266 -11.75 5.33 8.98
C MET A 266 -12.98 5.88 8.27
N LYS A 267 -12.99 7.18 7.94
CA LYS A 267 -14.08 7.79 7.16
C LYS A 267 -14.26 7.13 5.78
N GLU A 268 -13.16 6.82 5.08
CA GLU A 268 -13.20 6.12 3.79
C GLU A 268 -13.85 4.73 3.90
N ILE A 269 -13.53 3.98 4.97
CA ILE A 269 -14.13 2.68 5.27
C ILE A 269 -15.62 2.82 5.61
N GLU A 270 -16.00 3.80 6.43
CA GLU A 270 -17.37 4.06 6.85
C GLU A 270 -18.26 4.48 5.68
N SER A 271 -17.85 5.48 4.90
CA SER A 271 -18.57 5.93 3.71
C SER A 271 -18.72 4.83 2.65
N SER A 272 -17.69 3.97 2.54
CA SER A 272 -17.76 2.78 1.69
C SER A 272 -18.87 1.82 2.14
N ILE A 273 -19.15 1.71 3.43
CA ILE A 273 -20.20 0.83 3.94
C ILE A 273 -21.57 1.45 3.71
N GLU A 274 -21.73 2.73 4.03
CA GLU A 274 -22.98 3.47 3.81
C GLU A 274 -23.45 3.37 2.36
N SER A 275 -22.54 3.61 1.40
CA SER A 275 -22.86 3.51 -0.03
C SER A 275 -23.28 2.11 -0.47
N SER A 276 -22.88 1.06 0.26
CA SER A 276 -23.27 -0.32 -0.04
C SER A 276 -24.60 -0.74 0.60
N ILE A 277 -25.03 -0.04 1.65
CA ILE A 277 -26.32 -0.27 2.32
C ILE A 277 -27.46 0.36 1.52
N GLU A 278 -27.24 1.53 0.92
CA GLU A 278 -28.24 2.24 0.11
C GLU A 278 -28.61 1.51 -1.19
N SER A 279 -27.70 0.67 -1.71
CA SER A 279 -27.93 -0.10 -2.94
C SER A 279 -28.60 -1.46 -2.67
N ASP A 280 -29.77 -1.49 -2.02
CA ASP A 280 -30.83 -2.54 -1.93
C ASP A 280 -30.48 -4.05 -2.01
N GLN A 281 -29.23 -4.43 -1.81
CA GLN A 281 -28.78 -5.81 -1.71
C GLN A 281 -28.33 -6.02 -0.28
N LYS A 282 -29.17 -6.71 0.51
CA LYS A 282 -28.75 -7.40 1.72
C LYS A 282 -27.51 -8.25 1.38
N ASN A 283 -26.29 -7.74 1.63
CA ASN A 283 -25.07 -8.52 1.45
C ASN A 283 -24.23 -8.52 2.74
N PRO A 284 -23.86 -9.69 3.29
CA PRO A 284 -23.51 -9.82 4.70
C PRO A 284 -22.03 -9.52 5.01
N SER A 285 -21.20 -9.10 4.04
CA SER A 285 -19.76 -8.94 4.27
C SER A 285 -19.10 -8.15 3.13
N LYS A 286 -19.16 -6.81 3.16
CA LYS A 286 -18.27 -5.99 2.32
C LYS A 286 -16.82 -6.27 2.69
N THR A 287 -16.00 -6.59 1.68
CA THR A 287 -14.57 -6.83 1.85
C THR A 287 -13.77 -5.60 1.39
N PHE A 288 -12.63 -5.39 2.05
CA PHE A 288 -11.70 -4.30 1.76
C PHE A 288 -10.37 -4.89 1.31
N SER A 289 -9.84 -4.41 0.18
CA SER A 289 -8.51 -4.80 -0.27
C SER A 289 -7.45 -3.94 0.40
N ILE A 290 -6.63 -4.59 1.23
CA ILE A 290 -5.47 -3.99 1.87
C ILE A 290 -4.20 -4.47 1.18
N TYR A 291 -3.22 -3.57 1.09
CA TYR A 291 -1.90 -3.89 0.57
C TYR A 291 -0.85 -3.62 1.63
N ARG A 292 0.17 -4.47 1.65
CA ARG A 292 1.41 -4.29 2.40
C ARG A 292 2.58 -4.13 1.44
N VAL A 293 3.42 -3.13 1.69
CA VAL A 293 4.73 -2.96 1.06
C VAL A 293 5.78 -2.69 2.14
N GLY A 294 6.72 -3.62 2.30
CA GLY A 294 7.65 -3.59 3.44
C GLY A 294 6.87 -3.60 4.77
N ASN A 295 6.97 -2.52 5.53
CA ASN A 295 6.27 -2.36 6.81
C ASN A 295 5.03 -1.46 6.73
N TYR A 296 4.70 -0.91 5.57
CA TYR A 296 3.58 0.00 5.39
C TYR A 296 2.36 -0.75 4.86
N ILE A 297 1.20 -0.48 5.46
CA ILE A 297 -0.09 -1.10 5.11
C ILE A 297 -1.08 0.01 4.79
N ASP A 298 -1.80 -0.13 3.68
CA ASP A 298 -2.81 0.84 3.25
C ASP A 298 -3.95 0.21 2.45
N LEU A 299 -5.06 0.94 2.34
CA LEU A 299 -6.20 0.57 1.51
C LEU A 299 -5.93 0.89 0.04
N SER A 300 -6.36 -0.01 -0.86
CA SER A 300 -6.37 0.28 -2.29
C SER A 300 -7.37 -0.58 -3.05
N GLU A 301 -8.15 0.03 -3.94
CA GLU A 301 -9.20 -0.66 -4.70
C GLU A 301 -8.66 -1.38 -5.95
N GLY A 302 -7.46 -1.02 -6.43
CA GLY A 302 -6.89 -1.55 -7.67
C GLY A 302 -5.66 -2.41 -7.44
N PRO A 303 -5.27 -3.22 -8.44
CA PRO A 303 -4.08 -4.05 -8.37
C PRO A 303 -2.80 -3.20 -8.38
N MET A 304 -1.73 -3.78 -7.89
CA MET A 304 -0.40 -3.21 -7.80
C MET A 304 0.60 -4.02 -8.63
N ILE A 305 1.75 -3.41 -8.92
CA ILE A 305 2.85 -4.12 -9.58
C ILE A 305 3.38 -5.24 -8.67
N ALA A 306 4.09 -6.22 -9.21
CA ALA A 306 4.54 -7.39 -8.45
C ALA A 306 5.46 -7.01 -7.28
N ASN A 307 6.46 -6.18 -7.54
CA ASN A 307 7.46 -5.78 -6.57
C ASN A 307 8.08 -4.43 -6.91
N THR A 308 8.76 -3.84 -5.93
CA THR A 308 9.40 -2.54 -6.06
C THR A 308 10.63 -2.53 -6.99
N ASP A 309 11.25 -3.68 -7.30
CA ASP A 309 12.38 -3.74 -8.26
C ASP A 309 11.94 -3.39 -9.70
N GLN A 310 10.64 -3.42 -9.99
CA GLN A 310 10.10 -3.00 -11.28
C GLN A 310 10.11 -1.48 -11.47
N ILE A 311 10.37 -0.71 -10.40
CA ILE A 311 10.52 0.74 -10.44
C ILE A 311 11.97 1.07 -10.74
N GLY A 312 12.18 1.86 -11.79
CA GLY A 312 13.49 2.38 -12.19
C GLY A 312 13.77 3.73 -11.52
N PRO A 313 14.04 4.81 -12.27
CA PRO A 313 14.25 6.12 -11.68
C PRO A 313 12.95 6.63 -11.05
N ILE A 314 13.01 6.98 -9.76
CA ILE A 314 11.93 7.60 -8.98
C ILE A 314 12.44 8.89 -8.34
N GLN A 315 11.63 9.96 -8.38
CA GLN A 315 11.95 11.25 -7.77
C GLN A 315 10.70 11.95 -7.24
N LEU A 316 10.82 12.61 -6.09
CA LEU A 316 9.86 13.61 -5.66
C LEU A 316 10.14 14.92 -6.40
N THR A 317 9.12 15.54 -6.98
CA THR A 317 9.26 16.72 -7.83
C THR A 317 8.83 18.00 -7.14
N ALA A 318 7.68 17.95 -6.45
CA ALA A 318 7.10 19.12 -5.79
C ALA A 318 6.25 18.73 -4.57
N ILE A 319 6.11 19.67 -3.64
CA ILE A 319 5.21 19.57 -2.50
C ILE A 319 4.37 20.84 -2.50
N HIS A 320 3.06 20.69 -2.69
CA HIS A 320 2.14 21.82 -2.79
C HIS A 320 1.33 21.95 -1.50
N PRO A 321 1.39 23.10 -0.80
CA PRO A 321 0.48 23.39 0.29
C PRO A 321 -0.91 23.71 -0.26
N LEU A 322 -1.91 22.96 0.18
CA LEU A 322 -3.31 23.10 -0.21
C LEU A 322 -4.19 23.31 1.04
N ARG A 323 -5.45 23.67 0.83
CA ARG A 323 -6.44 23.82 1.90
C ARG A 323 -7.73 23.10 1.51
N THR A 324 -8.34 22.42 2.47
CA THR A 324 -9.70 21.90 2.31
C THR A 324 -10.70 23.05 2.33
N ARG A 325 -11.95 22.76 1.95
CA ARG A 325 -13.06 23.74 2.03
C ARG A 325 -13.27 24.26 3.45
N ASP A 326 -13.04 23.41 4.45
CA ASP A 326 -13.12 23.74 5.88
C ASP A 326 -11.92 24.57 6.38
N GLY A 327 -10.98 24.93 5.49
CA GLY A 327 -9.80 25.74 5.82
C GLY A 327 -8.61 24.97 6.38
N HIS A 328 -8.72 23.65 6.59
CA HIS A 328 -7.61 22.83 7.06
C HIS A 328 -6.53 22.70 5.99
N ARG A 329 -5.28 23.00 6.35
CA ARG A 329 -4.14 22.89 5.44
C ARG A 329 -3.69 21.43 5.33
N PHE A 330 -3.37 21.01 4.11
CA PHE A 330 -2.72 19.74 3.82
C PHE A 330 -1.66 19.91 2.73
N TYR A 331 -0.84 18.89 2.53
CA TYR A 331 0.26 18.91 1.58
C TYR A 331 0.08 17.81 0.54
N ARG A 332 0.11 18.20 -0.73
CA ARG A 332 0.15 17.25 -1.85
C ARG A 332 1.58 17.05 -2.28
N PHE A 333 2.10 15.85 -2.02
CA PHE A 333 3.41 15.41 -2.46
C PHE A 333 3.29 14.82 -3.86
N GLN A 334 4.12 15.28 -4.79
CA GLN A 334 4.10 14.83 -6.18
C GLN A 334 5.45 14.26 -6.57
N GLY A 335 5.41 13.16 -7.30
CA GLY A 335 6.61 12.52 -7.81
C GLY A 335 6.43 11.99 -9.22
N ILE A 336 7.56 11.62 -9.81
CA ILE A 336 7.64 10.96 -11.10
C ILE A 336 8.51 9.71 -11.01
N ALA A 337 8.08 8.66 -11.71
CA ALA A 337 8.83 7.42 -11.81
C ALA A 337 8.68 6.83 -13.21
N LEU A 338 9.66 6.01 -13.60
CA LEU A 338 9.56 5.18 -14.80
C LEU A 338 9.78 3.71 -14.44
N PRO A 339 9.08 2.78 -15.11
CA PRO A 339 9.38 1.36 -15.02
C PRO A 339 10.82 1.08 -15.42
N LYS A 340 11.49 0.17 -14.71
CA LYS A 340 12.90 -0.20 -14.96
C LYS A 340 13.13 -0.73 -16.38
N GLN A 341 12.10 -1.33 -16.99
CA GLN A 341 12.13 -1.85 -18.36
C GLN A 341 12.16 -0.73 -19.41
N LEU A 342 11.74 0.50 -19.05
CA LEU A 342 11.71 1.66 -19.93
C LEU A 342 12.92 2.55 -19.65
N THR A 343 13.92 2.47 -20.51
CA THR A 343 15.12 3.30 -20.45
C THR A 343 14.87 4.63 -21.14
N LEU A 344 15.13 5.72 -20.42
CA LEU A 344 15.00 7.09 -20.94
C LEU A 344 16.30 7.86 -20.72
N ASN A 345 16.67 8.72 -21.67
CA ASN A 345 17.80 9.63 -21.52
C ASN A 345 17.55 10.60 -20.34
N ALA A 346 18.61 10.91 -19.59
CA ALA A 346 18.60 11.90 -18.51
C ALA A 346 17.99 13.25 -18.91
N PHE A 347 18.24 13.74 -20.13
CA PHE A 347 17.64 14.99 -20.62
C PHE A 347 16.11 14.87 -20.72
N ALA A 348 15.61 13.84 -21.41
CA ALA A 348 14.17 13.62 -21.53
C ALA A 348 13.52 13.37 -20.16
N PHE A 349 14.18 12.65 -19.25
CA PHE A 349 13.70 12.49 -17.87
C PHE A 349 13.63 13.83 -17.13
N SER A 350 14.59 14.74 -17.34
CA SER A 350 14.54 16.08 -16.74
C SER A 350 13.36 16.91 -17.24
N MET A 351 13.00 16.80 -18.52
CA MET A 351 11.79 17.45 -19.05
C MET A 351 10.51 16.94 -18.39
N LEU A 352 10.40 15.61 -18.22
CA LEU A 352 9.26 15.00 -17.53
C LEU A 352 9.21 15.43 -16.05
N ARG A 353 10.36 15.45 -15.38
CA ARG A 353 10.49 15.94 -14.00
C ARG A 353 10.03 17.38 -13.86
N ASP A 354 10.42 18.26 -14.79
CA ASP A 354 10.05 19.67 -14.75
C ASP A 354 8.55 19.86 -15.04
N ARG A 355 7.96 19.07 -15.95
CA ARG A 355 6.49 19.03 -16.15
C ARG A 355 5.73 18.55 -14.90
N ALA A 356 6.29 17.59 -14.17
CA ALA A 356 5.71 17.02 -12.95
C ALA A 356 5.86 17.92 -11.71
N LYS A 357 6.45 19.11 -11.83
CA LYS A 357 6.39 20.16 -10.80
C LYS A 357 5.09 20.97 -10.82
N VAL A 358 4.36 20.91 -11.94
CA VAL A 358 3.06 21.58 -12.08
C VAL A 358 2.05 20.82 -11.23
N LEU A 359 1.26 21.55 -10.44
CA LEU A 359 0.24 20.98 -9.56
C LEU A 359 -0.69 20.06 -10.34
N ASN A 360 -0.59 18.76 -10.09
CA ASN A 360 -1.64 17.80 -10.44
C ASN A 360 -2.88 18.05 -9.58
N SER A 361 -3.96 18.50 -10.22
CA SER A 361 -5.24 18.86 -9.60
C SER A 361 -6.22 17.68 -9.47
N TYR A 362 -5.87 16.49 -9.97
CA TYR A 362 -6.75 15.34 -9.95
C TYR A 362 -7.10 14.92 -8.51
N GLY A 363 -8.39 14.63 -8.27
CA GLY A 363 -8.88 14.25 -6.95
C GLY A 363 -8.90 15.37 -5.91
N LEU A 364 -8.60 16.63 -6.27
CA LEU A 364 -8.94 17.77 -5.43
C LEU A 364 -10.41 18.12 -5.65
N GLN A 365 -11.17 18.25 -4.56
CA GLN A 365 -12.58 18.66 -4.56
C GLN A 365 -12.76 20.08 -4.05
#